data_AF-A0A2N0NEP9-F1
#
_entry.id   AF-A0A2N0NEP9-F1
#
_cell.length_a   1.000
_cell.length_b   1.000
_cell.length_c   1.000
_cell.angle_alpha   90.00
_cell.angle_beta   90.00
_cell.angle_gamma   90.00
#
_symmetry.space_group_name_H-M   'P 1'
#
loop_
_entity.id
_entity.type
_entity.pdbx_description
1 polymer ?
#
loop_
_entity_poly.entity_id
_entity_poly.type
_entity_poly.pdbx_seq_one_letter_code
_entity_poly.pdbx_strand_id
1 'polypeptide(L)'
;MKRCWDSDPNKRPTTEELHQIVLFLYDYYPKDYGNKSIDIPSNEQITKNHLLSCYTSRKIEYSAKINEILSQEELSTKFIIDEKKGIINEITLLSENLENFRIPD
;
A
#
# COMPACT_ATOMS: atom_id res chain seq x y z
N MET A 1 11.82 -18.24 -10.81
CA MET A 1 12.59 -17.03 -10.49
C MET A 1 13.80 -16.75 -11.39
N LYS A 2 14.52 -17.75 -11.93
CA LYS A 2 15.71 -17.49 -12.78
C LYS A 2 15.48 -16.51 -13.94
N ARG A 3 14.35 -16.62 -14.66
CA ARG A 3 13.98 -15.69 -15.75
C ARG A 3 13.77 -14.24 -15.29
N CYS A 4 13.34 -14.00 -14.05
CA CYS A 4 13.13 -12.64 -13.53
C CYS A 4 14.44 -11.89 -13.29
N TRP A 5 15.55 -12.63 -13.19
CA TRP A 5 16.89 -12.12 -12.93
C TRP A 5 17.78 -12.15 -14.18
N ASP A 6 17.18 -12.21 -15.38
CA ASP A 6 17.94 -12.14 -16.61
C ASP A 6 18.66 -10.77 -16.71
N SER A 7 19.93 -10.82 -17.12
CA SER A 7 20.74 -9.62 -17.31
C SER A 7 20.19 -8.74 -18.42
N ASP A 8 19.54 -9.33 -19.42
CA ASP A 8 18.81 -8.62 -20.46
C ASP A 8 17.37 -8.33 -19.99
N PRO A 9 16.98 -7.05 -19.84
CA PRO A 9 15.62 -6.69 -19.42
C PRO A 9 14.53 -7.25 -20.33
N ASN A 10 14.80 -7.41 -21.63
CA ASN A 10 13.81 -7.89 -22.60
C ASN A 10 13.55 -9.39 -22.49
N LYS A 11 14.43 -10.13 -21.80
CA LYS A 11 14.27 -11.56 -21.54
C LYS A 11 13.54 -11.83 -20.22
N ARG A 12 13.35 -10.80 -19.41
CA ARG A 12 12.55 -10.90 -18.18
C ARG A 12 11.08 -11.10 -18.56
N PRO A 13 10.33 -11.88 -17.78
CA PRO A 13 8.91 -12.05 -18.03
C PRO A 13 8.19 -10.71 -17.83
N THR A 14 7.16 -10.50 -18.63
CA THR A 14 6.20 -9.40 -18.45
C THR A 14 5.38 -9.60 -17.18
N THR A 15 4.72 -8.53 -16.71
CA THR A 15 3.79 -8.60 -15.58
C THR A 15 2.68 -9.62 -15.81
N GLU A 16 2.17 -9.71 -17.03
CA GLU A 16 1.11 -10.67 -17.40
C GLU A 16 1.61 -12.11 -17.30
N GLU A 17 2.79 -12.42 -17.86
CA GLU A 17 3.38 -13.75 -17.74
C GLU A 17 3.65 -14.12 -16.27
N LEU A 18 4.13 -13.17 -15.46
CA LEU A 18 4.33 -13.41 -14.02
C LEU A 18 3.02 -13.69 -13.31
N HIS A 19 1.95 -12.96 -13.63
CA HIS A 19 0.62 -13.18 -13.06
C HIS A 19 0.14 -14.60 -13.34
N GLN A 20 0.22 -15.06 -14.59
CA GLN A 20 -0.17 -16.41 -14.97
C GLN A 20 0.67 -17.49 -14.26
N ILE A 21 1.98 -17.26 -14.12
CA ILE A 21 2.86 -18.18 -13.39
C ILE A 21 2.46 -18.25 -11.91
N VAL A 22 2.18 -17.10 -11.28
CA VAL A 22 1.79 -17.07 -9.86
C VAL A 22 0.44 -17.75 -9.64
N LEU A 23 -0.54 -17.52 -10.52
CA LEU A 23 -1.83 -18.21 -10.48
C LEU A 23 -1.67 -19.72 -10.58
N PHE A 24 -0.88 -20.18 -11.55
CA PHE A 24 -0.58 -21.61 -11.70
C PHE A 24 0.05 -22.21 -10.44
N LEU A 25 1.02 -21.52 -9.84
CA LEU A 25 1.65 -21.99 -8.61
C LEU A 25 0.66 -22.00 -7.43
N TYR A 26 -0.20 -20.99 -7.34
CA TYR A 26 -1.23 -20.91 -6.30
C TYR A 26 -2.22 -22.09 -6.38
N ASP A 27 -2.59 -22.51 -7.58
CA ASP A 27 -3.49 -23.65 -7.78
C ASP A 27 -2.78 -25.00 -7.62
N TYR A 28 -1.50 -25.09 -8.02
CA TYR A 28 -0.74 -26.33 -7.98
C TYR A 28 -0.31 -26.73 -6.56
N TYR A 29 0.06 -25.77 -5.72
CA TYR A 29 0.56 -26.08 -4.38
C TYR A 29 -0.58 -26.21 -3.36
N PRO A 30 -0.57 -27.25 -2.51
CA PRO A 30 -1.56 -27.41 -1.47
C PRO A 30 -1.51 -26.20 -0.52
N LYS A 31 -2.68 -25.62 -0.29
CA LYS A 31 -2.85 -24.50 0.63
C LYS A 31 -2.59 -24.99 2.06
N ASP A 32 -1.47 -24.60 2.65
CA ASP A 32 -1.25 -24.79 4.09
C ASP A 32 -2.14 -23.77 4.83
N TYR A 33 -3.36 -24.20 5.17
CA TYR A 33 -4.27 -23.42 6.01
C TYR A 33 -3.86 -23.44 7.50
N GLY A 34 -2.76 -24.11 7.84
CA GLY A 34 -2.19 -24.02 9.18
C GLY A 34 -1.64 -22.62 9.40
N ASN A 35 -2.17 -21.91 10.40
CA ASN A 35 -1.63 -20.66 10.94
C ASN A 35 -0.21 -20.86 11.48
N LYS A 36 0.75 -21.15 10.61
CA LYS A 36 2.19 -21.16 10.89
C LYS A 36 2.77 -19.85 10.39
N SER A 37 2.09 -18.75 10.70
CA SER A 37 2.70 -17.43 10.58
C SER A 37 3.97 -17.49 11.41
N ILE A 38 5.11 -17.43 10.74
CA ILE A 38 6.39 -17.37 11.41
C ILE A 38 6.40 -15.99 12.07
N ASP A 39 6.40 -15.96 13.40
CA ASP A 39 6.53 -14.72 14.14
C ASP A 39 7.82 -14.03 13.67
N ILE A 40 7.66 -12.93 12.96
CA ILE A 40 8.80 -12.12 12.53
C ILE A 40 9.38 -11.55 13.83
N PRO A 41 10.65 -11.84 14.16
CA PRO A 41 11.24 -11.29 15.37
C PRO A 41 11.16 -9.77 15.30
N SER A 42 10.67 -9.15 16.36
CA SER A 42 10.66 -7.70 16.52
C SER A 42 12.11 -7.22 16.58
N ASN A 43 12.72 -6.93 15.44
CA ASN A 43 13.98 -6.20 15.41
C ASN A 43 13.71 -4.74 15.80
N GLU A 44 14.63 -4.14 16.55
CA GLU A 44 14.60 -2.70 16.73
C GLU A 44 14.78 -2.06 15.36
N GLN A 45 13.89 -1.12 14.99
CA GLN A 45 14.06 -0.34 13.77
C GLN A 45 15.36 0.46 13.86
N ILE A 46 16.39 0.02 13.14
CA ILE A 46 17.63 0.77 12.99
C ILE A 46 17.38 1.86 11.95
N THR A 47 16.81 2.99 12.35
CA THR A 47 16.70 4.19 11.50
C THR A 47 18.00 4.99 11.53
N LYS A 48 19.13 4.37 11.17
CA LYS A 48 20.37 5.11 10.94
C LYS A 48 20.41 5.56 9.49
N ASN A 49 20.04 6.80 9.24
CA ASN A 49 20.20 7.42 7.93
C ASN A 49 21.70 7.55 7.61
N HIS A 50 22.06 7.39 6.34
CA HIS A 50 23.43 7.66 5.89
C HIS A 50 23.74 9.15 6.05
N LEU A 51 24.97 9.49 6.47
CA LEU A 51 25.39 10.88 6.75
C LEU A 51 25.24 11.81 5.53
N LEU A 52 25.32 11.25 4.31
CA LEU A 52 25.15 11.98 3.05
C LEU A 52 23.76 11.80 2.43
N SER A 53 22.79 11.26 3.15
CA SER A 53 21.43 11.13 2.62
C SER A 53 20.80 12.52 2.47
N CYS A 54 20.32 12.84 1.27
CA CYS A 54 19.51 14.03 1.03
C CYS A 54 18.08 13.89 1.58
N TYR A 55 17.69 12.66 1.96
CA TYR A 55 16.37 12.33 2.51
C TYR A 55 16.54 11.62 3.85
N THR A 56 16.00 12.24 4.90
CA THR A 56 15.88 11.60 6.21
C THR A 56 14.53 10.90 6.28
N SER A 57 14.53 9.60 6.56
CA SER A 57 13.28 8.90 6.88
C SER A 57 12.66 9.55 8.11
N ARG A 58 11.58 10.31 7.92
CA ARG A 58 10.79 10.89 9.03
C ARG A 58 9.87 9.81 9.57
N LYS A 59 9.84 9.66 10.90
CA LYS A 59 8.87 8.78 11.55
C LYS A 59 7.47 9.34 11.33
N ILE A 60 6.55 8.50 10.87
CA ILE A 60 5.13 8.89 10.74
C ILE A 60 4.52 8.87 12.15
N GLU A 61 4.43 10.04 12.77
CA GLU A 61 3.87 10.19 14.14
C GLU A 61 2.34 10.29 14.16
N TYR A 62 1.72 10.48 13.00
CA TYR A 62 0.28 10.68 12.84
C TYR A 62 -0.48 9.40 12.44
N SER A 63 0.13 8.21 12.60
CA SER A 63 -0.52 6.94 12.26
C SER A 63 -1.78 6.68 13.10
N ALA A 64 -1.76 7.04 14.39
CA ALA A 64 -2.93 6.97 15.26
C ALA A 64 -4.09 7.85 14.73
N LYS A 65 -3.77 9.07 14.30
CA LYS A 65 -4.73 10.01 13.71
C LYS A 65 -5.29 9.51 12.37
N ILE A 66 -4.47 8.86 11.54
CA ILE A 66 -4.95 8.20 10.31
C ILE A 66 -5.93 7.08 10.64
N ASN A 67 -5.59 6.22 11.59
CA ASN A 67 -6.45 5.10 11.98
C ASN A 67 -7.78 5.59 12.57
N GLU A 68 -7.75 6.69 13.32
CA GLU A 68 -8.96 7.36 13.81
C GLU A 68 -9.86 7.80 12.66
N ILE A 69 -9.33 8.50 11.66
CA ILE A 69 -10.07 8.94 10.47
C ILE A 69 -10.65 7.75 9.70
N LEU A 70 -9.84 6.71 9.46
CA LEU A 70 -10.29 5.50 8.76
C LEU A 70 -11.36 4.72 9.54
N SER A 71 -11.46 4.93 10.85
CA SER A 71 -12.48 4.31 11.69
C SER A 71 -13.76 5.14 11.79
N GLN A 72 -13.79 6.35 11.21
CA GLN A 72 -14.99 7.17 11.16
C GLN A 72 -15.97 6.59 10.13
N GLU A 73 -17.19 6.33 10.57
CA GLU A 73 -18.28 5.77 9.78
C GLU A 73 -18.65 6.65 8.56
N GLU A 74 -18.34 7.95 8.62
CA GLU A 74 -18.56 8.92 7.53
C GLU A 74 -17.78 8.62 6.25
N LEU A 75 -16.66 7.88 6.30
CA LEU A 75 -15.94 7.44 5.09
C LEU A 75 -16.51 6.13 4.49
N SER A 76 -17.46 5.48 5.18
CA SER A 76 -18.10 4.25 4.71
C SER A 76 -19.24 4.51 3.72
N THR A 77 -19.43 5.77 3.28
CA THR A 77 -20.46 6.13 2.30
C THR A 77 -20.24 5.33 1.03
N LYS A 78 -21.06 4.30 0.89
CA LYS A 78 -21.14 3.45 -0.30
C LYS A 78 -21.50 4.36 -1.46
N PHE A 79 -20.54 4.64 -2.35
CA PHE A 79 -20.77 5.42 -3.57
C PHE A 79 -21.93 4.80 -4.36
N ILE A 80 -23.13 5.38 -4.22
CA ILE A 80 -24.22 5.16 -5.17
C ILE A 80 -23.97 6.17 -6.28
N ILE A 81 -23.47 5.69 -7.40
CA ILE A 81 -23.22 6.50 -8.59
C ILE A 81 -24.59 6.92 -9.13
N ASP A 82 -25.06 8.12 -8.76
CA ASP A 82 -26.10 8.84 -9.48
C ASP A 82 -25.47 10.06 -10.16
N GLU A 83 -25.69 10.16 -11.47
CA GLU A 83 -24.87 10.93 -12.38
C GLU A 83 -24.95 12.45 -12.10
N LYS A 84 -23.82 13.02 -11.69
CA LYS A 84 -23.38 14.42 -11.85
C LYS A 84 -23.58 15.47 -10.75
N LYS A 85 -24.53 15.37 -9.81
CA LYS A 85 -24.75 16.49 -8.84
C LYS A 85 -24.25 16.22 -7.41
N GLY A 86 -24.30 14.98 -6.93
CA GLY A 86 -23.84 14.64 -5.57
C GLY A 86 -22.30 14.59 -5.44
N ILE A 87 -21.62 14.12 -6.48
CA ILE A 87 -20.18 13.82 -6.46
C ILE A 87 -19.31 15.05 -6.20
N ILE A 88 -19.68 16.23 -6.73
CA ILE A 88 -18.86 17.44 -6.59
C ILE A 88 -18.82 17.89 -5.13
N ASN A 89 -19.96 17.89 -4.45
CA ASN A 89 -20.03 18.37 -3.05
C ASN A 89 -19.28 17.45 -2.08
N GLU A 90 -19.32 16.13 -2.29
CA GLU A 90 -18.61 15.17 -1.43
C GLU A 90 -17.10 15.17 -1.67
N ILE A 91 -16.64 15.33 -2.92
CA ILE A 91 -15.20 15.51 -3.22
C ILE A 91 -14.67 16.79 -2.56
N THR A 92 -15.44 17.89 -2.59
CA THR A 92 -15.06 19.14 -1.94
C THR A 92 -14.90 18.95 -0.43
N LEU A 93 -15.85 18.30 0.25
CA LEU A 93 -15.78 18.02 1.69
C LEU A 93 -14.57 17.14 2.07
N LEU A 94 -14.28 16.10 1.29
CA LEU A 94 -13.08 15.26 1.49
C LEU A 94 -11.77 16.05 1.30
N SER A 95 -11.74 16.96 0.33
CA SER A 95 -10.54 17.78 0.06
C SER A 95 -10.22 18.74 1.20
N GLU A 96 -11.24 19.36 1.80
CA GLU A 96 -11.09 20.27 2.94
C GLU A 96 -10.60 19.53 4.19
N ASN A 97 -11.11 18.31 4.44
CA ASN A 97 -10.64 17.48 5.55
C ASN A 97 -9.18 17.05 5.41
N LEU A 98 -8.69 16.89 4.17
CA LEU A 98 -7.32 16.46 3.89
C LEU A 98 -6.29 17.60 3.85
N GLU A 99 -6.73 18.85 3.76
CA GLU A 99 -5.86 20.04 3.71
C GLU A 99 -4.98 20.17 4.97
N ASN A 100 -5.48 19.70 6.11
CA ASN A 100 -4.78 19.66 7.39
C ASN A 100 -3.59 18.68 7.43
N PHE A 101 -3.41 17.84 6.41
CA PHE A 101 -2.30 16.88 6.31
C PHE A 101 -1.25 17.27 5.26
N ARG A 102 -1.42 18.43 4.61
CA ARG A 102 -0.46 18.93 3.64
C ARG A 102 0.85 19.30 4.36
N ILE A 103 1.94 18.71 3.92
CA ILE A 103 3.27 18.99 4.46
C ILE A 103 3.64 20.42 4.01
N PRO A 104 4.01 21.33 4.93
CA PRO A 104 4.47 22.66 4.56
C PRO A 104 5.80 22.57 3.80
N ASP A 105 5.93 23.42 2.78
CA ASP A 105 7.12 23.54 1.93
C ASP A 105 8.38 23.95 2.73
#